data_AF-A0A7C6DJH2-F1
#
_entry.id   AF-A0A7C6DJH2-F1
#
_cell.length_a   1.000
_cell.length_b   1.000
_cell.length_c   1.000
_cell.angle_alpha   90.00
_cell.angle_beta   90.00
_cell.angle_gamma   90.00
#
_symmetry.space_group_name_H-M   'P 1'
#
loop_
_entity.id
_entity.type
_entity.pdbx_description
1 polymer ?
#
loop_
_entity_poly.entity_id
_entity_poly.type
_entity_poly.pdbx_seq_one_letter_code
_entity_poly.pdbx_strand_id
1 'polypeptide(L)'
;MTQYPQYPLPSGQPYSPPDQPHHPAYAYGYDPAEPLLAPARRASVLIYVIAAVGMICGLCVGAVGLLGPLQRLAAESGLQSAAAELGLPAEQLLKIVYLAIAVLTMIWSLLLAVLGPFVRRGGLGAIVTAIVLVTVALLVLLANLLTGVAQTRGHGAAALVAGLLVLIVPTGLLGVLLAWLIQAARAAPAIRAARWQQMQYSSQYWQYQQQPPPPNPGGYQPPWPQPPANEGSDDPASQS
;
A
#
# COMPACT_ATOMS: atom_id res chain seq x y z
N MET A 1 -16.11 -20.68 55.96
CA MET A 1 -15.59 -21.85 55.23
C MET A 1 -16.76 -22.45 54.47
N THR A 2 -16.96 -22.02 53.22
CA THR A 2 -18.06 -22.47 52.37
C THR A 2 -17.50 -23.50 51.41
N GLN A 3 -17.72 -24.78 51.74
CA GLN A 3 -17.52 -25.91 50.84
C GLN A 3 -18.48 -25.75 49.64
N TYR A 4 -17.92 -25.60 48.45
CA TYR A 4 -18.72 -25.71 47.24
C TYR A 4 -19.05 -27.19 46.98
N PRO A 5 -20.32 -27.53 46.73
CA PRO A 5 -20.72 -28.90 46.45
C PRO A 5 -20.07 -29.38 45.15
N GLN A 6 -19.28 -30.45 45.24
CA GLN A 6 -18.79 -31.18 44.08
C GLN A 6 -19.96 -31.89 43.41
N TYR A 7 -20.22 -31.53 42.16
CA TYR A 7 -21.13 -32.29 41.32
C TYR A 7 -20.39 -33.52 40.74
N PRO A 8 -20.93 -34.74 40.90
CA PRO A 8 -20.37 -35.94 40.29
C PRO A 8 -20.53 -35.87 38.76
N LEU A 9 -19.40 -35.95 38.04
CA LEU A 9 -19.39 -36.02 36.58
C LEU A 9 -19.92 -37.39 36.11
N PRO A 10 -20.89 -37.43 35.18
CA PRO A 10 -21.46 -38.68 34.67
C PRO A 10 -20.40 -39.51 33.91
N SER A 11 -20.11 -40.71 34.43
CA SER A 11 -19.22 -41.69 33.82
C SER A 11 -19.95 -42.45 32.72
N GLY A 12 -19.68 -42.14 31.46
CA GLY A 12 -20.06 -43.05 30.37
C GLY A 12 -20.50 -42.44 29.05
N GLN A 13 -20.35 -41.12 28.81
CA GLN A 13 -20.50 -40.64 27.44
C GLN A 13 -19.23 -40.96 26.64
N PRO A 14 -19.32 -41.74 25.55
CA PRO A 14 -18.26 -41.81 24.56
C PRO A 14 -17.94 -40.38 24.16
N TYR A 15 -16.71 -39.95 24.42
CA TYR A 15 -16.23 -38.66 23.99
C TYR A 15 -16.21 -38.67 22.46
N SER A 16 -17.32 -38.27 21.85
CA SER A 16 -17.35 -37.90 20.45
C SER A 16 -16.65 -36.55 20.39
N PRO A 17 -15.44 -36.46 19.84
CA PRO A 17 -14.79 -35.17 19.66
C PRO A 17 -15.77 -34.29 18.84
N PRO A 18 -16.02 -33.04 19.25
CA PRO A 18 -16.85 -32.13 18.47
C PRO A 18 -16.32 -32.13 17.04
N ASP A 19 -17.20 -32.33 16.07
CA ASP A 19 -16.88 -32.33 14.63
C ASP A 19 -16.11 -31.05 14.34
N GLN A 20 -14.78 -31.18 14.33
CA GLN A 20 -13.93 -30.06 13.98
C GLN A 20 -14.24 -29.75 12.53
N PRO A 21 -14.59 -28.49 12.19
CA PRO A 21 -14.68 -28.07 10.82
C PRO A 21 -13.44 -28.55 10.11
N HIS A 22 -13.63 -29.37 9.08
CA HIS A 22 -12.58 -30.09 8.36
C HIS A 22 -11.63 -29.06 7.73
N HIS A 23 -10.70 -28.55 8.53
CA HIS A 23 -9.65 -27.67 8.06
C HIS A 23 -8.71 -28.57 7.25
N PRO A 24 -8.55 -28.31 5.95
CA PRO A 24 -7.75 -29.17 5.08
C PRO A 24 -6.36 -29.36 5.69
N ALA A 25 -5.94 -30.62 5.82
CA ALA A 25 -4.72 -31.08 6.48
C ALA A 25 -3.40 -30.64 5.80
N TYR A 26 -3.44 -29.55 5.03
CA TYR A 26 -2.31 -28.85 4.43
C TYR A 26 -1.94 -27.57 5.20
N ALA A 27 -2.35 -27.43 6.47
CA ALA A 27 -2.29 -26.20 7.25
C ALA A 27 -0.88 -25.85 7.81
N TYR A 28 0.18 -26.05 7.01
CA TYR A 28 1.49 -25.44 7.28
C TYR A 28 1.52 -24.04 6.64
N GLY A 29 1.15 -23.01 7.40
CA GLY A 29 1.41 -21.60 7.04
C GLY A 29 0.26 -20.77 6.48
N TYR A 30 -1.00 -21.20 6.61
CA TYR A 30 -2.14 -20.33 6.31
C TYR A 30 -2.25 -19.23 7.39
N ASP A 31 -1.90 -18.00 7.03
CA ASP A 31 -2.11 -16.83 7.89
C ASP A 31 -3.54 -16.31 7.66
N PRO A 32 -4.45 -16.38 8.66
CA PRO A 32 -5.82 -15.88 8.51
C PRO A 32 -5.87 -14.37 8.19
N ALA A 33 -4.78 -13.63 8.40
CA ALA A 33 -4.66 -12.23 8.02
C ALA A 33 -4.30 -12.01 6.52
N GLU A 34 -3.92 -13.05 5.79
CA GLU A 34 -3.53 -12.93 4.38
C GLU A 34 -4.62 -12.34 3.46
N PRO A 35 -5.89 -12.80 3.47
CA PRO A 35 -6.93 -12.25 2.60
C PRO A 35 -7.20 -10.76 2.89
N LEU A 36 -7.09 -10.35 4.16
CA LEU A 36 -7.27 -8.95 4.56
C LEU A 36 -6.16 -8.03 4.05
N LEU A 37 -4.97 -8.57 3.78
CA LEU A 37 -3.79 -7.83 3.29
C LEU A 37 -3.74 -7.72 1.76
N ALA A 38 -4.62 -8.41 1.02
CA ALA A 38 -4.65 -8.39 -0.44
C ALA A 38 -4.66 -6.97 -1.05
N PRO A 39 -5.52 -6.01 -0.63
CA PRO A 39 -5.52 -4.67 -1.21
C PRO A 39 -4.22 -3.90 -0.93
N ALA A 40 -3.64 -4.06 0.27
CA ALA A 40 -2.36 -3.42 0.62
C ALA A 40 -1.19 -3.95 -0.22
N ARG A 41 -1.17 -5.26 -0.51
CA ARG A 41 -0.15 -5.87 -1.40
C ARG A 41 -0.27 -5.31 -2.82
N ARG A 42 -1.49 -5.26 -3.38
CA ARG A 42 -1.74 -4.69 -4.71
C ARG A 42 -1.34 -3.22 -4.79
N ALA A 43 -1.72 -2.41 -3.79
CA ALA A 43 -1.30 -1.01 -3.68
C ALA A 43 0.23 -0.86 -3.66
N SER A 44 0.94 -1.69 -2.89
CA SER A 44 2.41 -1.62 -2.82
C SER A 44 3.08 -1.89 -4.17
N VAL A 45 2.55 -2.81 -4.98
CA VAL A 45 3.07 -3.09 -6.33
C VAL A 45 2.91 -1.86 -7.22
N LEU A 46 1.73 -1.22 -7.21
CA LEU A 46 1.52 0.00 -7.98
C LEU A 46 2.43 1.15 -7.53
N ILE A 47 2.69 1.29 -6.21
CA ILE A 47 3.63 2.30 -5.70
C ILE A 47 5.01 2.13 -6.32
N TYR A 48 5.52 0.89 -6.41
CA TYR A 48 6.82 0.63 -7.04
C TYR A 48 6.81 0.91 -8.54
N VAL A 49 5.73 0.52 -9.25
CA VAL A 49 5.60 0.81 -10.68
C VAL A 49 5.59 2.31 -10.93
N ILE A 50 4.81 3.07 -10.17
CA ILE A 50 4.72 4.53 -10.28
C ILE A 50 6.05 5.18 -9.91
N ALA A 51 6.73 4.71 -8.87
CA ALA A 51 8.04 5.21 -8.49
C ALA A 51 9.10 4.95 -9.59
N ALA A 52 9.10 3.76 -10.19
CA ALA A 52 10.02 3.42 -11.27
C ALA A 52 9.75 4.28 -12.53
N VAL A 53 8.48 4.41 -12.93
CA VAL A 53 8.09 5.30 -14.04
C VAL A 53 8.46 6.74 -13.73
N GLY A 54 8.21 7.22 -12.51
CA GLY A 54 8.57 8.57 -12.07
C GLY A 54 10.08 8.83 -12.11
N MET A 55 10.90 7.85 -11.71
CA MET A 55 12.36 7.95 -11.83
C MET A 55 12.82 8.01 -13.29
N ILE A 56 12.27 7.16 -14.16
CA ILE A 56 12.59 7.17 -15.59
C ILE A 56 12.19 8.51 -16.21
N CYS A 57 10.99 9.00 -15.92
CA CYS A 57 10.52 10.30 -16.40
C CYS A 57 11.41 11.44 -15.89
N GLY A 58 11.74 11.47 -14.61
CA GLY A 58 12.66 12.46 -14.02
C GLY A 58 14.03 12.43 -14.68
N LEU A 59 14.56 11.24 -14.98
CA LEU A 59 15.83 11.07 -15.69
C LEU A 59 15.75 11.62 -17.11
N CYS A 60 14.68 11.32 -17.84
CA CYS A 60 14.47 11.84 -19.20
C CYS A 60 14.37 13.37 -19.21
N VAL A 61 13.63 13.97 -18.28
CA VAL A 61 13.51 15.43 -18.15
C VAL A 61 14.87 16.06 -17.82
N GLY A 62 15.64 15.45 -16.91
CA GLY A 62 16.99 15.88 -16.59
C GLY A 62 17.94 15.79 -17.78
N ALA A 63 17.86 14.69 -18.55
CA ALA A 63 18.65 14.50 -19.76
C ALA A 63 18.34 15.56 -20.83
N VAL A 64 17.05 15.91 -21.03
CA VAL A 64 16.65 17.01 -21.91
C VAL A 64 17.23 18.35 -21.42
N GLY A 65 17.21 18.59 -20.11
CA GLY A 65 17.84 19.78 -19.52
C GLY A 65 19.36 19.87 -19.71
N LEU A 66 20.05 18.74 -19.87
CA LEU A 66 21.51 18.68 -20.02
C LEU A 66 21.98 18.63 -21.48
N LEU A 67 21.24 17.92 -22.34
CA LEU A 67 21.64 17.58 -23.72
C LEU A 67 20.75 18.24 -24.79
N GLY A 68 19.59 18.77 -24.41
CA GLY A 68 18.63 19.32 -25.36
C GLY A 68 19.05 20.69 -25.93
N PRO A 69 18.54 21.07 -27.12
CA PRO A 69 18.78 22.39 -27.72
C PRO A 69 17.97 23.47 -26.99
N LEU A 70 18.38 23.79 -25.76
CA LEU A 70 17.69 24.71 -24.84
C LEU A 70 17.43 26.09 -25.44
N GLN A 71 18.25 26.54 -26.39
CA GLN A 71 18.10 27.82 -27.07
C GLN A 71 16.78 27.94 -27.84
N ARG A 72 16.34 26.85 -28.51
CA ARG A 72 15.06 26.85 -29.23
C ARG A 72 13.89 26.91 -28.26
N LEU A 73 13.95 26.11 -27.20
CA LEU A 73 12.92 26.10 -26.15
C LEU A 73 12.82 27.45 -25.41
N ALA A 74 13.95 28.09 -25.12
CA ALA A 74 13.99 29.40 -24.45
C ALA A 74 13.39 30.52 -25.32
N ALA A 75 13.50 30.41 -26.65
CA ALA A 75 12.86 31.34 -27.57
C ALA A 75 11.34 31.17 -27.60
N GLU A 76 10.84 29.95 -27.45
CA GLU A 76 9.41 29.62 -27.49
C GLU A 76 8.70 29.81 -26.13
N SER A 77 9.41 29.64 -25.01
CA SER A 77 8.79 29.57 -23.68
C SER A 77 8.41 30.92 -23.08
N GLY A 78 8.72 32.04 -23.73
CA GLY A 78 8.47 33.39 -23.20
C GLY A 78 9.26 33.74 -21.94
N LEU A 79 10.23 32.89 -21.52
CA LEU A 79 11.03 33.08 -20.30
C LEU A 79 12.10 34.17 -20.44
N GLN A 80 12.22 34.81 -21.60
CA GLN A 80 13.23 35.84 -21.85
C GLN A 80 13.07 37.04 -20.92
N SER A 81 11.83 37.45 -20.61
CA SER A 81 11.55 38.54 -19.66
C SER A 81 12.00 38.18 -18.25
N ALA A 82 11.65 37.00 -17.75
CA ALA A 82 12.05 36.52 -16.43
C ALA A 82 13.57 36.34 -16.31
N ALA A 83 14.23 35.90 -17.39
CA ALA A 83 15.69 35.79 -17.43
C ALA A 83 16.38 37.16 -17.37
N ALA A 84 15.84 38.16 -18.09
CA ALA A 84 16.36 39.52 -18.07
C ALA A 84 16.25 40.17 -16.69
N GLU A 85 15.15 39.93 -15.96
CA GLU A 85 14.98 40.42 -14.58
C GLU A 85 16.01 39.85 -13.61
N LEU A 86 16.42 38.59 -13.80
CA LEU A 86 17.41 37.91 -12.97
C LEU A 86 18.86 38.16 -13.41
N GLY A 87 19.09 38.86 -14.52
CA GLY A 87 20.42 39.09 -15.08
C GLY A 87 21.15 37.81 -15.53
N LEU A 88 20.40 36.73 -15.77
CA LEU A 88 20.94 35.43 -16.17
C LEU A 88 20.63 35.16 -17.65
N PRO A 89 21.52 34.48 -18.40
CA PRO A 89 21.20 34.04 -19.74
C PRO A 89 20.02 33.05 -19.68
N ALA A 90 19.03 33.22 -20.57
CA ALA A 90 17.79 32.41 -20.57
C ALA A 90 18.07 30.90 -20.68
N GLU A 91 19.14 30.51 -21.37
CA GLU A 91 19.60 29.13 -21.46
C GLU A 91 19.97 28.54 -20.09
N GLN A 92 20.70 29.31 -19.28
CA GLN A 92 21.11 28.88 -17.95
C GLN A 92 19.91 28.80 -17.00
N LEU A 93 18.99 29.77 -17.08
CA LEU A 93 17.74 29.73 -16.31
C LEU A 93 16.93 28.48 -16.65
N LEU A 94 16.74 28.19 -17.93
CA LEU A 94 15.99 27.02 -18.39
C LEU A 94 16.65 25.72 -17.91
N LYS A 95 17.98 25.62 -18.01
CA LYS A 95 18.75 24.47 -17.51
C LYS A 95 18.54 24.24 -16.01
N ILE A 96 18.58 25.32 -15.21
CA ILE A 96 18.33 25.26 -13.77
C ILE A 96 16.91 24.79 -13.50
N VAL A 97 15.91 25.30 -14.22
CA VAL A 97 14.51 24.90 -14.06
C VAL A 97 14.30 23.42 -14.39
N TYR A 98 14.80 22.93 -15.53
CA TYR A 98 14.69 21.52 -15.90
C TYR A 98 15.40 20.60 -14.90
N LEU A 99 16.60 20.99 -14.45
CA LEU A 99 17.34 20.22 -13.45
C LEU A 99 16.63 20.22 -12.10
N ALA A 100 16.04 21.35 -11.68
CA ALA A 100 15.24 21.44 -10.47
C ALA A 100 14.01 20.53 -10.54
N ILE A 101 13.27 20.55 -11.67
CA ILE A 101 12.11 19.67 -11.89
C ILE A 101 12.53 18.19 -11.88
N ALA A 102 13.63 17.84 -12.55
CA ALA A 102 14.16 16.48 -12.56
C ALA A 102 14.51 16.00 -11.15
N VAL A 103 15.21 16.82 -10.35
CA VAL A 103 15.58 16.49 -8.97
C VAL A 103 14.35 16.36 -8.07
N LEU A 104 13.40 17.29 -8.16
CA LEU A 104 12.16 17.22 -7.38
C LEU A 104 11.35 15.96 -7.71
N THR A 105 11.27 15.61 -9.00
CA THR A 105 10.58 14.40 -9.47
C THR A 105 11.29 13.13 -8.98
N MET A 106 12.62 13.12 -8.96
CA MET A 106 13.42 12.03 -8.40
C MET A 106 13.20 11.86 -6.90
N ILE A 107 13.25 12.95 -6.13
CA ILE A 107 13.00 12.93 -4.68
C ILE A 107 11.59 12.40 -4.40
N TRP A 108 10.59 12.90 -5.13
CA TRP A 108 9.22 12.42 -5.02
C TRP A 108 9.09 10.92 -5.28
N SER A 109 9.68 10.45 -6.37
CA SER A 109 9.63 9.03 -6.76
C SER A 109 10.36 8.15 -5.73
N LEU A 110 11.46 8.64 -5.17
CA LEU A 110 12.19 7.95 -4.11
C LEU A 110 11.38 7.86 -2.81
N LEU A 111 10.69 8.93 -2.41
CA LEU A 111 9.80 8.92 -1.25
C LEU A 111 8.71 7.86 -1.41
N LEU A 112 8.06 7.80 -2.58
CA LEU A 112 7.08 6.76 -2.89
C LEU A 112 7.69 5.36 -2.83
N ALA A 113 8.88 5.15 -3.40
CA ALA A 113 9.58 3.87 -3.32
C ALA A 113 9.85 3.42 -1.88
N VAL A 114 10.25 4.35 -1.00
CA VAL A 114 10.51 4.08 0.43
C VAL A 114 9.22 3.80 1.20
N LEU A 115 8.09 4.37 0.80
CA LEU A 115 6.76 4.09 1.38
C LEU A 115 6.24 2.69 1.01
N GLY A 116 6.64 2.13 -0.13
CA GLY A 116 6.20 0.83 -0.65
C GLY A 116 6.25 -0.32 0.38
N PRO A 117 7.39 -0.59 1.04
CA PRO A 117 7.49 -1.64 2.06
C PRO A 117 6.57 -1.42 3.26
N PHE A 118 6.36 -0.17 3.69
CA PHE A 118 5.51 0.15 4.83
C PHE A 118 4.02 -0.01 4.52
N VAL A 119 3.60 0.39 3.30
CA VAL A 119 2.24 0.14 2.79
C VAL A 119 2.00 -1.36 2.64
N ARG A 120 3.00 -2.13 2.16
CA ARG A 120 2.91 -3.59 2.05
C ARG A 120 2.66 -4.28 3.39
N ARG A 121 3.19 -3.72 4.49
CA ARG A 121 2.98 -4.24 5.86
C ARG A 121 1.62 -3.87 6.46
N GLY A 122 0.81 -3.05 5.78
CA GLY A 122 -0.50 -2.58 6.26
C GLY A 122 -0.41 -1.54 7.37
N GLY A 123 0.68 -0.77 7.46
CA GLY A 123 0.83 0.27 8.46
C GLY A 123 -0.09 1.46 8.17
N LEU A 124 -1.03 1.77 9.06
CA LEU A 124 -2.02 2.84 8.85
C LEU A 124 -1.36 4.20 8.60
N GLY A 125 -0.33 4.55 9.37
CA GLY A 125 0.40 5.82 9.17
C GLY A 125 1.08 5.92 7.80
N ALA A 126 1.64 4.82 7.29
CA ALA A 126 2.25 4.77 5.96
C ALA A 126 1.20 4.88 4.84
N ILE A 127 0.03 4.26 5.03
CA ILE A 127 -1.09 4.37 4.08
C ILE A 127 -1.59 5.82 4.04
N VAL A 128 -1.80 6.47 5.20
CA VAL A 128 -2.28 7.85 5.26
C VAL A 128 -1.29 8.82 4.62
N THR A 129 0.00 8.70 4.92
CA THR A 129 1.04 9.53 4.29
C THR A 129 1.11 9.32 2.78
N ALA A 130 0.99 8.08 2.30
CA ALA A 130 0.89 7.80 0.86
C ALA A 130 -0.36 8.44 0.23
N ILE A 131 -1.53 8.40 0.90
CA ILE A 131 -2.75 9.05 0.42
C ILE A 131 -2.55 10.56 0.27
N VAL A 132 -1.96 11.23 1.27
CA VAL A 132 -1.69 12.67 1.22
C VAL A 132 -0.78 13.00 0.05
N LEU A 133 0.34 12.27 -0.10
CA LEU A 133 1.27 12.49 -1.21
C LEU A 133 0.59 12.27 -2.57
N VAL A 134 -0.08 11.13 -2.76
CA VAL A 134 -0.79 10.83 -4.02
C VAL A 134 -1.84 11.89 -4.34
N THR A 135 -2.56 12.38 -3.34
CA THR A 135 -3.58 13.42 -3.51
C THR A 135 -2.96 14.74 -3.95
N VAL A 136 -1.85 15.17 -3.32
CA VAL A 136 -1.13 16.39 -3.73
C VAL A 136 -0.60 16.26 -5.16
N ALA A 137 0.02 15.13 -5.52
CA ALA A 137 0.49 14.90 -6.88
C ALA A 137 -0.67 14.90 -7.90
N LEU A 138 -1.80 14.31 -7.55
CA LEU A 138 -2.98 14.26 -8.40
C LEU A 138 -3.58 15.66 -8.60
N LEU A 139 -3.62 16.50 -7.56
CA LEU A 139 -4.04 17.91 -7.68
C LEU A 139 -3.10 18.73 -8.57
N VAL A 140 -1.78 18.54 -8.42
CA VAL A 140 -0.78 19.22 -9.27
C VAL A 140 -0.93 18.77 -10.73
N LEU A 141 -1.11 17.46 -10.97
CA LEU A 141 -1.33 16.94 -12.32
C LEU A 141 -2.65 17.43 -12.92
N LEU A 142 -3.73 17.50 -12.14
CA LEU A 142 -4.99 18.07 -12.59
C LEU A 142 -4.86 19.56 -12.94
N ALA A 143 -4.14 20.34 -12.12
CA ALA A 143 -3.86 21.73 -12.45
C ALA A 143 -3.06 21.86 -13.76
N ASN A 144 -2.04 21.02 -13.95
CA ASN A 144 -1.25 20.98 -15.19
C ASN A 144 -2.08 20.50 -16.40
N LEU A 145 -3.02 19.59 -16.19
CA LEU A 145 -3.94 19.15 -17.23
C LEU A 145 -4.86 20.30 -17.66
N LEU A 146 -5.39 21.07 -16.70
CA LEU A 146 -6.25 22.23 -16.98
C LEU A 146 -5.49 23.34 -17.70
N THR A 147 -4.26 23.68 -17.27
CA THR A 147 -3.43 24.67 -17.95
C THR A 147 -3.01 24.19 -19.34
N GLY A 148 -2.67 22.91 -19.48
CA GLY A 148 -2.37 22.28 -20.76
C GLY A 148 -3.55 22.38 -21.73
N VAL A 149 -4.76 22.04 -21.28
CA VAL A 149 -6.00 22.17 -22.07
C VAL A 149 -6.28 23.62 -22.48
N ALA A 150 -5.99 24.60 -21.62
CA ALA A 150 -6.16 26.01 -21.96
C ALA A 150 -5.17 26.48 -23.05
N GLN A 151 -3.96 25.93 -23.09
CA GLN A 151 -2.90 26.29 -24.03
C GLN A 151 -3.04 25.61 -25.40
N THR A 152 -3.92 24.61 -25.56
CA THR A 152 -4.03 23.83 -26.80
C THR A 152 -4.57 24.58 -28.02
N ARG A 153 -5.12 25.80 -27.83
CA ARG A 153 -5.81 26.56 -28.89
C ARG A 153 -4.92 26.98 -30.08
N GLY A 154 -3.62 26.72 -30.04
CA GLY A 154 -2.68 27.05 -31.12
C GLY A 154 -1.69 25.94 -31.50
N HIS A 155 -1.87 24.70 -31.04
CA HIS A 155 -0.94 23.60 -31.33
C HIS A 155 -1.57 22.58 -32.28
N GLY A 156 -0.75 21.96 -33.15
CA GLY A 156 -1.22 20.94 -34.08
C GLY A 156 -1.79 19.71 -33.36
N ALA A 157 -2.78 19.05 -33.97
CA ALA A 157 -3.51 17.93 -33.36
C ALA A 157 -2.61 16.80 -32.82
N ALA A 158 -1.48 16.53 -33.49
CA ALA A 158 -0.52 15.52 -33.06
C ALA A 158 0.15 15.85 -31.70
N ALA A 159 0.51 17.12 -31.48
CA ALA A 159 1.10 17.56 -30.21
C ALA A 159 0.08 17.47 -29.06
N LEU A 160 -1.19 17.75 -29.36
CA LEU A 160 -2.27 17.65 -28.37
C LEU A 160 -2.48 16.22 -27.90
N VAL A 161 -2.55 15.27 -28.84
CA VAL A 161 -2.75 13.85 -28.51
C VAL A 161 -1.58 13.32 -27.69
N ALA A 162 -0.34 13.64 -28.07
CA ALA A 162 0.84 13.23 -27.34
C ALA A 162 0.85 13.81 -25.90
N GLY A 163 0.59 15.11 -25.75
CA GLY A 163 0.55 15.76 -24.43
C GLY A 163 -0.57 15.22 -23.53
N LEU A 164 -1.76 15.00 -24.09
CA LEU A 164 -2.89 14.41 -23.35
C LEU A 164 -2.59 12.97 -22.90
N LEU A 165 -2.01 12.12 -23.75
CA LEU A 165 -1.64 10.76 -23.36
C LEU A 165 -0.63 10.75 -22.21
N VAL A 166 0.39 11.61 -22.28
CA VAL A 166 1.43 11.74 -21.26
C VAL A 166 0.85 12.20 -19.91
N LEU A 167 -0.24 12.98 -19.90
CA LEU A 167 -0.88 13.42 -18.65
C LEU A 167 -1.99 12.48 -18.16
N ILE A 168 -2.79 11.92 -19.06
CA ILE A 168 -3.91 11.05 -18.70
C ILE A 168 -3.43 9.75 -18.09
N VAL A 169 -2.39 9.12 -18.67
CA VAL A 169 -1.92 7.81 -18.21
C VAL A 169 -1.41 7.86 -16.75
N PRO A 170 -0.52 8.78 -16.35
CA PRO A 170 -0.11 8.91 -14.95
C PRO A 170 -1.25 9.31 -14.02
N THR A 171 -2.15 10.18 -14.47
CA THR A 171 -3.32 10.61 -13.68
C THR A 171 -4.25 9.43 -13.39
N GLY A 172 -4.51 8.59 -14.39
CA GLY A 172 -5.30 7.36 -14.23
C GLY A 172 -4.63 6.36 -13.30
N LEU A 173 -3.32 6.14 -13.44
CA LEU A 173 -2.54 5.27 -12.55
C LEU A 173 -2.59 5.74 -11.09
N LEU A 174 -2.44 7.04 -10.84
CA LEU A 174 -2.57 7.62 -9.50
C LEU A 174 -3.99 7.51 -8.95
N GLY A 175 -5.02 7.66 -9.79
CA GLY A 175 -6.41 7.45 -9.40
C GLY A 175 -6.71 6.02 -8.96
N VAL A 176 -6.21 5.03 -9.71
CA VAL A 176 -6.32 3.60 -9.35
C VAL A 176 -5.55 3.32 -8.05
N LEU A 177 -4.33 3.85 -7.92
CA LEU A 177 -3.55 3.73 -6.68
C LEU A 177 -4.31 4.31 -5.49
N LEU A 178 -4.91 5.50 -5.63
CA LEU A 178 -5.68 6.16 -4.58
C LEU A 178 -6.88 5.30 -4.15
N ALA A 179 -7.61 4.71 -5.10
CA ALA A 179 -8.71 3.81 -4.80
C ALA A 179 -8.26 2.58 -3.98
N TRP A 180 -7.13 1.97 -4.34
CA TRP A 180 -6.57 0.84 -3.58
C TRP A 180 -6.04 1.25 -2.20
N LEU A 181 -5.46 2.45 -2.06
CA LEU A 181 -5.04 2.98 -0.77
C LEU A 181 -6.24 3.23 0.16
N ILE A 182 -7.36 3.73 -0.36
CA ILE A 182 -8.60 3.90 0.41
C ILE A 182 -9.15 2.55 0.87
N GLN A 183 -9.16 1.54 -0.01
CA GLN A 183 -9.55 0.18 0.36
C GLN A 183 -8.64 -0.40 1.45
N ALA A 184 -7.32 -0.22 1.32
CA ALA A 184 -6.36 -0.65 2.32
C ALA A 184 -6.53 0.08 3.66
N ALA A 185 -6.82 1.39 3.63
CA ALA A 185 -7.07 2.18 4.83
C ALA A 185 -8.33 1.69 5.59
N ARG A 186 -9.39 1.34 4.84
CA ARG A 186 -10.62 0.78 5.43
C ARG A 186 -10.41 -0.60 6.05
N ALA A 187 -9.54 -1.43 5.47
CA ALA A 187 -9.20 -2.75 6.00
C ALA A 187 -8.19 -2.73 7.18
N ALA A 188 -7.45 -1.64 7.35
CA ALA A 188 -6.41 -1.51 8.38
C ALA A 188 -6.87 -1.80 9.83
N PRO A 189 -8.03 -1.32 10.33
CA PRO A 189 -8.49 -1.67 11.69
C PRO A 189 -8.77 -3.17 11.84
N ALA A 190 -9.36 -3.82 10.82
CA ALA A 190 -9.63 -5.26 10.84
C ALA A 190 -8.31 -6.07 10.88
N ILE A 191 -7.30 -5.66 10.11
CA ILE A 191 -5.95 -6.27 10.14
C ILE A 191 -5.32 -6.11 11.54
N ARG A 192 -5.49 -4.95 12.18
CA ARG A 192 -4.97 -4.71 13.52
C ARG A 192 -5.65 -5.62 14.54
N ALA A 193 -6.96 -5.77 14.47
CA ALA A 193 -7.71 -6.69 15.33
C ALA A 193 -7.28 -8.15 15.13
N ALA A 194 -7.16 -8.60 13.88
CA ALA A 194 -6.71 -9.95 13.54
C ALA A 194 -5.29 -10.25 14.07
N ARG A 195 -4.36 -9.30 13.90
CA ARG A 195 -3.00 -9.42 14.46
C ARG A 195 -2.98 -9.47 15.99
N TRP A 196 -3.83 -8.68 16.65
CA TRP A 196 -3.96 -8.73 18.11
C TRP A 196 -4.45 -10.10 18.59
N GLN A 197 -5.45 -10.68 17.93
CA GLN A 197 -5.95 -12.02 18.25
C GLN A 197 -4.87 -13.09 18.03
N GLN A 198 -4.12 -12.99 16.93
CA GLN A 198 -3.01 -13.90 16.63
C GLN A 198 -1.88 -13.79 17.68
N MET A 199 -1.55 -12.58 18.14
CA MET A 199 -0.57 -12.38 19.20
C MET A 199 -1.01 -13.05 20.50
N GLN A 200 -2.28 -12.91 20.89
CA GLN A 200 -2.84 -13.57 22.07
C GLN A 200 -2.83 -15.10 21.96
N TYR A 201 -3.10 -15.64 20.77
CA TYR A 201 -3.05 -17.09 20.55
C TYR A 201 -1.61 -17.62 20.63
N SER A 202 -0.66 -16.91 20.03
CA SER A 202 0.75 -17.31 20.02
C SER A 202 1.39 -17.32 21.42
N SER A 203 0.97 -16.41 22.32
CA SER A 203 1.50 -16.35 23.68
C SER A 203 1.03 -17.52 24.54
N GLN A 204 -0.21 -17.98 24.35
CA GLN A 204 -0.71 -19.20 25.00
C GLN A 204 0.04 -20.44 24.53
N TYR A 205 0.29 -20.54 23.22
CA TYR A 205 1.00 -21.68 22.63
C TYR A 205 2.43 -21.84 23.19
N TRP A 206 3.12 -20.73 23.42
CA TRP A 206 4.45 -20.72 24.03
C TRP A 206 4.49 -21.24 25.47
N GLN A 207 3.43 -20.97 26.26
CA GLN A 207 3.35 -21.49 27.63
C GLN A 207 3.20 -23.01 27.65
N TYR A 208 2.42 -23.57 26.73
CA TYR A 208 2.26 -25.03 26.62
C TYR A 208 3.54 -25.75 26.23
N GLN A 209 4.42 -25.15 25.41
CA GLN A 209 5.70 -25.78 25.06
C GLN A 209 6.70 -25.84 26.22
N GLN A 210 6.61 -24.94 27.19
CA GLN A 210 7.55 -24.93 28.32
C GLN A 210 7.17 -25.90 29.44
N GLN A 211 5.94 -26.42 29.46
CA GLN A 211 5.59 -27.47 30.40
C GLN A 211 6.21 -28.79 29.92
N PRO A 212 7.21 -29.35 30.64
CA PRO A 212 7.73 -30.66 30.32
C PRO A 212 6.56 -31.65 30.33
N PRO A 213 6.43 -32.48 29.27
CA PRO A 213 5.32 -33.41 29.20
C PRO A 213 5.33 -34.25 30.48
N PRO A 214 4.22 -34.30 31.25
CA PRO A 214 4.18 -35.12 32.45
C PRO A 214 4.50 -36.57 32.05
N PRO A 215 5.31 -37.30 32.84
CA PRO A 215 5.66 -38.68 32.53
C PRO A 215 4.38 -39.50 32.46
N ASN A 216 3.91 -39.78 31.24
CA ASN A 216 2.68 -40.49 31.00
C ASN A 216 3.00 -41.99 30.83
N PRO A 217 2.65 -42.87 31.79
CA PRO A 217 2.92 -44.30 31.71
C PRO A 217 2.04 -45.05 30.69
N GLY A 218 1.18 -44.36 29.93
CA GLY A 218 0.22 -44.99 29.02
C GLY A 218 0.00 -44.26 27.71
N GLY A 219 1.06 -43.91 26.97
CA GLY A 219 1.04 -43.65 25.51
C GLY A 219 0.12 -42.57 24.93
N TYR A 220 -0.74 -41.93 25.72
CA TYR A 220 -1.71 -40.94 25.26
C TYR A 220 -1.11 -39.54 25.32
N GLN A 221 -0.76 -38.96 24.18
CA GLN A 221 -0.53 -37.52 24.12
C GLN A 221 -1.87 -36.80 24.34
N PRO A 222 -1.95 -35.83 25.27
CA PRO A 222 -3.16 -35.03 25.42
C PRO A 222 -3.44 -34.31 24.10
N PRO A 223 -4.72 -34.25 23.67
CA PRO A 223 -5.09 -33.59 22.43
C PRO A 223 -4.70 -32.11 22.52
N TRP A 224 -4.07 -31.62 21.45
CA TRP A 224 -3.67 -30.21 21.35
C TRP A 224 -4.89 -29.30 21.58
N PRO A 225 -4.75 -28.21 22.37
CA PRO A 225 -5.83 -27.26 22.55
C PRO A 225 -6.24 -26.73 21.18
N GLN A 226 -7.47 -27.06 20.81
CA GLN A 226 -8.03 -26.64 19.53
C GLN A 226 -8.17 -25.11 19.57
N PRO A 227 -7.83 -24.39 18.48
CA PRO A 227 -8.12 -22.96 18.40
C PRO A 227 -9.61 -22.75 18.70
N PRO A 228 -9.98 -21.70 19.47
CA PRO A 228 -11.38 -21.39 19.72
C PRO A 228 -12.08 -21.32 18.37
N ALA A 229 -13.16 -22.09 18.22
CA ALA A 229 -13.98 -22.03 17.02
C ALA A 229 -14.32 -20.56 16.77
N ASN A 230 -14.12 -20.09 15.55
CA ASN A 230 -14.56 -18.75 15.16
C ASN A 230 -16.10 -18.73 15.14
N GLU A 231 -16.74 -18.80 16.30
CA GLU A 231 -18.20 -18.71 16.50
C GLU A 231 -18.73 -17.28 16.23
N GLY A 232 -17.89 -16.36 15.75
CA GLY A 232 -18.22 -14.93 15.61
C GLY A 232 -18.19 -14.38 14.19
N SER A 233 -17.99 -15.18 13.14
CA SER A 233 -18.19 -14.70 11.76
C SER A 233 -19.64 -14.88 11.34
N ASP A 234 -20.57 -14.31 12.12
CA ASP A 234 -21.87 -13.90 11.58
C ASP A 234 -21.56 -12.76 10.61
N ASP A 235 -21.28 -13.14 9.36
CA ASP A 235 -21.01 -12.23 8.27
C ASP A 235 -22.25 -11.34 8.11
N PRO A 236 -22.22 -10.04 8.44
CA PRO A 236 -23.40 -9.18 8.31
C PRO A 236 -23.87 -9.06 6.84
N ALA A 237 -23.08 -9.55 5.89
CA ALA A 237 -23.43 -9.66 4.48
C ALA A 237 -24.41 -10.82 4.15
N SER A 238 -24.66 -11.77 5.05
CA SER A 238 -25.63 -12.85 4.81
C SER A 238 -27.06 -12.53 5.23
N GLN A 239 -27.33 -11.30 5.71
CA GLN A 239 -28.66 -10.85 6.12
C GLN A 239 -29.32 -9.84 5.15
N SER A 240 -28.77 -9.64 3.95
CA SER A 240 -29.35 -8.78 2.91
C SER A 240 -29.81 -9.55 1.68
#